data_AF-A0A4S2FQ10-F1
#
_entry.id   AF-A0A4S2FQ10-F1
#
_cell.length_a   1.000
_cell.length_b   1.000
_cell.length_c   1.000
_cell.angle_alpha   90.00
_cell.angle_beta   90.00
_cell.angle_gamma   90.00
#
_symmetry.space_group_name_H-M   'P 1'
#
loop_
_entity.id
_entity.type
_entity.pdbx_description
1 polymer ?
#
loop_
_entity_poly.entity_id
_entity_poly.type
_entity_poly.pdbx_seq_one_letter_code
_entity_poly.pdbx_strand_id
1 'polypeptide(L)'
;MVTFKEFFSFKNNRFFWLNLIAMVVVIVAAAWGTLQWLDSYTRHGEAVVVPDVKGMNLRTAENELGKQSLKSIVIDSSYVKGIAPGAILEQNPSGGSKVKSGRTVYLTVNADSAPKVAIPDIMDNSSLRQAEAKLRALGFKVTEPEYISGEKDWVYSIKYRGRDLKAGEKIPYEAVLTLMVGNGNETMPEDSTLVDESGTVSDDKPMIDESWF
;
A
#
# COMPACT_ATOMS: atom_id res chain seq x y z
N MET A 1 47.18 -53.49 37.69
CA MET A 1 47.41 -52.08 37.33
C MET A 1 48.33 -52.10 36.11
N VAL A 2 47.83 -51.85 34.90
CA VAL A 2 48.67 -51.86 33.69
C VAL A 2 49.60 -50.65 33.78
N THR A 3 50.91 -50.87 33.74
CA THR A 3 51.88 -49.77 33.86
C THR A 3 52.00 -49.03 32.53
N PHE A 4 52.19 -47.69 32.57
CA PHE A 4 52.32 -46.85 31.37
C PHE A 4 53.39 -47.36 30.37
N LYS A 5 54.43 -48.05 30.85
CA LYS A 5 55.47 -48.66 30.01
C LYS A 5 54.97 -49.85 29.18
N GLU A 6 54.11 -50.70 29.76
CA GLU A 6 53.53 -51.86 29.06
C GLU A 6 52.52 -51.42 28.00
N PHE A 7 51.77 -50.35 28.29
CA PHE A 7 50.82 -49.76 27.34
C PHE A 7 51.50 -49.29 26.04
N PHE A 8 52.73 -48.77 26.10
CA PHE A 8 53.48 -48.31 24.91
C PHE A 8 54.47 -49.36 24.33
N SER A 9 54.43 -50.61 24.79
CA SER A 9 55.36 -51.66 24.30
C SER A 9 55.16 -52.01 22.81
N PHE A 10 54.02 -51.63 22.22
CA PHE A 10 53.75 -51.78 20.79
C PHE A 10 54.61 -50.87 19.89
N LYS A 11 55.32 -49.86 20.44
CA LYS A 11 56.03 -48.82 19.67
C LYS A 11 57.15 -49.38 18.77
N ASN A 12 57.66 -50.58 19.05
CA ASN A 12 58.68 -51.26 18.24
C ASN A 12 58.08 -52.24 17.19
N ASN A 13 56.75 -52.43 17.18
CA ASN A 13 56.09 -53.34 16.24
C ASN A 13 55.76 -52.61 14.92
N ARG A 14 56.34 -53.10 13.82
CA ARG A 14 56.13 -52.54 12.48
C ARG A 14 54.67 -52.58 12.03
N PHE A 15 53.91 -53.59 12.46
CA PHE A 15 52.49 -53.72 12.14
C PHE A 15 51.60 -52.68 12.83
N PHE A 16 51.99 -52.22 14.04
CA PHE A 16 51.27 -51.16 14.73
C PHE A 16 51.35 -49.84 13.96
N TRP A 17 52.57 -49.44 13.56
CA TRP A 17 52.79 -48.24 12.76
C TRP A 17 52.14 -48.34 11.37
N LEU A 18 52.13 -49.52 10.75
CA LEU A 18 51.45 -49.75 9.47
C LEU A 18 49.93 -49.50 9.59
N ASN A 19 49.27 -50.06 10.60
CA ASN A 19 47.84 -49.85 10.82
C ASN A 19 47.52 -48.39 11.21
N LEU A 20 48.40 -47.74 11.98
CA LEU A 20 48.25 -46.32 12.33
C LEU A 20 48.33 -45.43 11.08
N ILE A 21 49.31 -45.67 10.20
CA ILE A 21 49.42 -44.97 8.92
C ILE A 21 48.18 -45.25 8.05
N ALA A 22 47.72 -46.50 7.97
CA ALA A 22 46.53 -46.86 7.22
C ALA A 22 45.28 -46.13 7.76
N MET A 23 45.10 -46.03 9.08
CA MET A 23 44.02 -45.27 9.69
C MET A 23 44.09 -43.79 9.34
N VAL A 24 45.28 -43.18 9.42
CA VAL A 24 45.49 -41.78 9.04
C VAL A 24 45.17 -41.56 7.56
N VAL A 25 45.60 -42.46 6.68
CA VAL A 25 45.29 -42.40 5.25
C VAL A 25 43.78 -42.48 5.01
N VAL A 26 43.07 -43.36 5.69
CA VAL A 26 41.60 -43.47 5.59
C VAL A 26 40.91 -42.19 6.07
N ILE A 27 41.37 -41.60 7.19
CA ILE A 27 40.81 -40.34 7.70
C ILE A 27 41.06 -39.19 6.72
N VAL A 28 42.27 -39.10 6.16
CA VAL A 28 42.62 -38.08 5.17
C VAL A 28 41.81 -38.27 3.88
N ALA A 29 41.64 -39.50 3.41
CA ALA A 29 40.82 -39.81 2.24
C ALA A 29 39.34 -39.48 2.48
N ALA A 30 38.81 -39.80 3.66
CA ALA A 30 37.45 -39.45 4.05
C ALA A 30 37.26 -37.93 4.13
N ALA A 31 38.20 -37.20 4.76
CA ALA A 31 38.17 -35.75 4.84
C ALA A 31 38.28 -35.10 3.46
N TRP A 32 39.14 -35.61 2.58
CA TRP A 32 39.27 -35.09 1.22
C TRP A 32 38.02 -35.36 0.37
N GLY A 33 37.44 -36.55 0.51
CA GLY A 33 36.18 -36.93 -0.14
C GLY A 33 35.00 -36.08 0.33
N THR A 34 34.88 -35.82 1.64
CA THR A 34 33.80 -34.95 2.16
C THR A 34 33.98 -33.51 1.71
N LEU A 35 35.20 -32.99 1.65
CA LEU A 35 35.48 -31.65 1.13
C LEU A 35 35.12 -31.52 -0.36
N GLN A 36 35.52 -32.48 -1.20
CA GLN A 36 35.14 -32.53 -2.62
C GLN A 36 33.62 -32.63 -2.82
N TRP A 37 32.95 -33.45 -2.01
CA TRP A 37 31.49 -33.55 -2.07
C TRP A 37 30.81 -32.24 -1.66
N LEU A 38 31.33 -31.56 -0.64
CA LEU A 38 30.82 -30.26 -0.19
C LEU A 38 31.01 -29.17 -1.26
N ASP A 39 32.17 -29.13 -1.92
CA ASP A 39 32.45 -28.19 -3.00
C ASP A 39 31.50 -28.39 -4.18
N SER A 40 31.29 -29.66 -4.59
CA SER A 40 30.34 -29.99 -5.67
C SER A 40 28.89 -29.71 -5.29
N TYR A 41 28.50 -29.92 -4.03
CA TYR A 41 27.13 -29.69 -3.57
C TYR A 41 26.82 -28.21 -3.36
N THR A 42 27.79 -27.41 -2.91
CA THR A 42 27.58 -25.99 -2.60
C THR A 42 27.76 -25.05 -3.79
N ARG A 43 28.29 -25.55 -4.93
CA ARG A 43 28.66 -24.75 -6.12
C ARG A 43 29.40 -23.48 -5.70
N HIS A 44 30.44 -23.66 -4.89
CA HIS A 44 31.26 -22.55 -4.42
C HIS A 44 31.93 -21.87 -5.63
N GLY A 45 31.60 -20.60 -5.90
CA GLY A 45 32.30 -19.78 -6.90
C GLY A 45 31.51 -19.32 -8.12
N GLU A 46 30.33 -19.90 -8.42
CA GLU A 46 29.47 -19.40 -9.52
C GLU A 46 28.56 -18.27 -9.03
N ALA A 47 29.13 -17.07 -9.01
CA ALA A 47 28.38 -15.84 -8.78
C ALA A 47 28.08 -15.14 -10.10
N VAL A 48 26.81 -14.81 -10.31
CA VAL A 48 26.35 -13.99 -11.43
C VAL A 48 26.16 -12.56 -10.95
N VAL A 49 26.51 -11.60 -11.80
CA VAL A 49 26.33 -10.18 -11.52
C VAL A 49 24.90 -9.79 -11.89
N VAL A 50 24.19 -9.19 -10.94
CA VAL A 50 22.85 -8.67 -11.17
C VAL A 50 22.94 -7.44 -12.07
N PRO A 51 22.30 -7.40 -13.25
CA PRO A 51 22.24 -6.20 -14.07
C PRO A 51 21.40 -5.12 -13.39
N ASP A 52 21.71 -3.86 -13.69
CA ASP A 52 20.86 -2.75 -13.28
C ASP A 52 19.72 -2.60 -14.28
N VAL A 53 18.50 -2.85 -13.81
CA VAL A 53 17.26 -2.77 -14.58
C VAL A 53 16.38 -1.60 -14.13
N LYS A 54 16.87 -0.72 -13.24
CA LYS A 54 16.13 0.48 -12.85
C LYS A 54 15.83 1.37 -14.05
N GLY A 55 14.62 1.91 -14.09
CA GLY A 55 14.12 2.75 -15.19
C GLY A 55 13.76 1.99 -16.47
N MET A 56 14.10 0.71 -16.58
CA MET A 56 13.68 -0.12 -17.71
C MET A 56 12.20 -0.51 -17.57
N ASN A 57 11.55 -0.77 -18.70
CA ASN A 57 10.23 -1.40 -18.72
C ASN A 57 10.33 -2.85 -18.21
N LEU A 58 9.33 -3.30 -17.46
CA LEU A 58 9.25 -4.65 -16.89
C LEU A 58 9.66 -5.75 -17.88
N ARG A 59 9.09 -5.75 -19.09
CA ARG A 59 9.40 -6.76 -20.11
C ARG A 59 10.88 -6.78 -20.54
N THR A 60 11.50 -5.60 -20.65
CA THR A 60 12.91 -5.49 -21.03
C THR A 60 13.80 -5.98 -19.89
N ALA A 61 13.44 -5.63 -18.66
CA ALA A 61 14.15 -6.04 -17.46
C ALA A 61 14.07 -7.55 -17.22
N GLU A 62 12.90 -8.16 -17.42
CA GLU A 62 12.71 -9.61 -17.36
C GLU A 62 13.64 -10.34 -18.34
N ASN A 63 13.79 -9.80 -19.56
CA ASN A 63 14.71 -10.35 -20.55
C ASN A 63 16.18 -10.20 -20.13
N GLU A 64 16.60 -9.04 -19.63
CA GLU A 64 17.98 -8.81 -19.17
C GLU A 64 18.33 -9.69 -17.96
N LEU A 65 17.42 -9.84 -17.01
CA LEU A 65 17.59 -10.74 -15.86
C LEU A 65 17.61 -12.21 -16.30
N GLY A 66 16.76 -12.58 -17.25
CA GLY A 66 16.72 -13.93 -17.82
C GLY A 66 18.02 -14.34 -18.52
N LYS A 67 18.68 -13.42 -19.23
CA LYS A 67 20.01 -13.66 -19.85
C LYS A 67 21.07 -14.07 -18.83
N GLN A 68 20.96 -13.58 -17.60
CA GLN A 68 21.86 -13.88 -16.48
C GLN A 68 21.38 -15.09 -15.65
N SER A 69 20.40 -15.86 -16.13
CA SER A 69 19.77 -16.96 -15.39
C SER A 69 19.19 -16.51 -14.03
N LEU A 70 18.76 -15.25 -13.93
CA LEU A 70 18.09 -14.70 -12.76
C LEU A 70 16.56 -14.74 -12.96
N LYS A 71 15.82 -14.86 -11.86
CA LYS A 71 14.36 -14.80 -11.88
C LYS A 71 13.92 -13.40 -11.45
N SER A 72 12.88 -12.85 -12.07
CA SER A 72 12.27 -11.58 -11.67
C SER A 72 10.90 -11.82 -11.06
N ILE A 73 10.59 -11.13 -9.95
CA ILE A 73 9.25 -11.12 -9.35
C ILE A 73 8.91 -9.69 -8.96
N VAL A 74 7.74 -9.21 -9.38
CA VAL A 74 7.19 -7.94 -8.91
C VAL A 74 6.57 -8.15 -7.53
N ILE A 75 7.09 -7.47 -6.52
CA ILE A 75 6.58 -7.59 -5.14
C ILE A 75 5.65 -6.44 -4.75
N ASP A 76 5.85 -5.28 -5.37
CA ASP A 76 5.16 -4.06 -5.00
C ASP A 76 5.04 -3.13 -6.20
N SER A 77 4.09 -2.20 -6.09
CA SER A 77 3.86 -1.14 -7.06
C SER A 77 3.71 0.18 -6.34
N SER A 78 4.53 1.16 -6.71
CA SER A 78 4.42 2.53 -6.20
C SER A 78 4.14 3.47 -7.35
N TYR A 79 3.55 4.63 -7.08
CA TYR A 79 3.26 5.64 -8.11
C TYR A 79 4.18 6.84 -7.97
N VAL A 80 5.01 7.08 -8.99
CA VAL A 80 5.85 8.27 -9.10
C VAL A 80 5.47 9.03 -10.35
N LYS A 81 5.04 10.28 -10.16
CA LYS A 81 4.66 11.17 -11.26
C LYS A 81 5.88 11.46 -12.15
N GLY A 82 5.69 11.30 -13.46
CA GLY A 82 6.72 11.58 -14.46
C GLY A 82 7.54 10.37 -14.89
N ILE A 83 7.37 9.22 -14.22
CA ILE A 83 7.95 7.94 -14.65
C ILE A 83 6.90 7.18 -15.47
N ALA A 84 7.36 6.46 -16.49
CA ALA A 84 6.47 5.67 -17.34
C ALA A 84 5.79 4.54 -16.54
N PRO A 85 4.54 4.19 -16.87
CA PRO A 85 3.87 3.02 -16.30
C PRO A 85 4.66 1.74 -16.56
N GLY A 86 4.75 0.86 -15.56
CA GLY A 86 5.48 -0.41 -15.66
C GLY A 86 7.01 -0.29 -15.68
N ALA A 87 7.56 0.92 -15.55
CA ALA A 87 9.00 1.10 -15.36
C ALA A 87 9.42 0.66 -13.95
N ILE A 88 10.61 0.08 -13.82
CA ILE A 88 11.14 -0.36 -12.53
C ILE A 88 11.65 0.84 -11.74
N LEU A 89 11.09 1.04 -10.56
CA LEU A 89 11.52 2.07 -9.61
C LEU A 89 12.68 1.55 -8.77
N GLU A 90 12.53 0.34 -8.26
CA GLU A 90 13.51 -0.29 -7.37
C GLU A 90 13.70 -1.76 -7.70
N GLN A 91 14.89 -2.25 -7.39
CA GLN A 91 15.23 -3.66 -7.49
C GLN A 91 16.01 -4.09 -6.25
N ASN A 92 15.82 -5.34 -5.86
CA ASN A 92 16.57 -5.98 -4.80
C ASN A 92 16.84 -7.43 -5.18
N PRO A 93 18.10 -7.87 -5.31
CA PRO A 93 19.36 -7.16 -5.03
C PRO A 93 19.68 -6.00 -5.98
N SER A 94 20.51 -5.06 -5.53
CA SER A 94 20.94 -3.91 -6.34
C SER A 94 21.80 -4.33 -7.54
N GLY A 95 21.77 -3.54 -8.61
CA GLY A 95 22.63 -3.73 -9.76
C GLY A 95 24.11 -3.77 -9.36
N GLY A 96 24.87 -4.66 -9.99
CA GLY A 96 26.27 -4.93 -9.67
C GLY A 96 26.47 -5.92 -8.51
N SER A 97 25.42 -6.30 -7.78
CA SER A 97 25.51 -7.32 -6.72
C SER A 97 25.88 -8.69 -7.29
N LYS A 98 26.69 -9.45 -6.55
CA LYS A 98 27.05 -10.83 -6.89
C LYS A 98 26.10 -11.79 -6.18
N VAL A 99 25.34 -12.56 -6.94
CA VAL A 99 24.36 -13.52 -6.43
C VAL A 99 24.57 -14.89 -7.03
N LYS A 100 24.05 -15.94 -6.40
CA LYS A 100 24.04 -17.28 -7.00
C LYS A 100 23.10 -17.31 -8.21
N SER A 101 23.44 -18.13 -9.21
CA SER A 101 22.55 -18.39 -10.34
C SER A 101 21.17 -18.86 -9.87
N GLY A 102 20.10 -18.44 -10.57
CA GLY A 102 18.72 -18.75 -10.22
C GLY A 102 18.15 -17.93 -9.05
N ARG A 103 18.89 -16.94 -8.53
CA ARG A 103 18.37 -16.03 -7.50
C ARG A 103 17.21 -15.18 -8.05
N THR A 104 16.20 -15.00 -7.21
CA THR A 104 15.10 -14.08 -7.49
C THR A 104 15.49 -12.64 -7.18
N VAL A 105 15.32 -11.77 -8.16
CA VAL A 105 15.38 -10.31 -8.07
C VAL A 105 13.95 -9.80 -7.91
N TYR A 106 13.72 -9.14 -6.79
CA TYR A 106 12.44 -8.51 -6.48
C TYR A 106 12.42 -7.11 -7.07
N LEU A 107 11.33 -6.78 -7.74
CA LEU A 107 11.15 -5.54 -8.47
C LEU A 107 9.96 -4.77 -7.87
N THR A 108 10.14 -3.46 -7.74
CA THR A 108 9.07 -2.52 -7.47
C THR A 108 8.82 -1.73 -8.74
N VAL A 109 7.58 -1.79 -9.25
CA VAL A 109 7.21 -1.16 -10.52
C VAL A 109 6.42 0.11 -10.31
N ASN A 110 6.48 1.00 -11.29
CA ASN A 110 5.66 2.19 -11.32
C ASN A 110 4.23 1.84 -11.75
N ALA A 111 3.25 2.19 -10.92
CA ALA A 111 1.84 1.95 -11.19
C ALA A 111 1.33 2.82 -12.36
N ASP A 112 0.28 2.35 -13.04
CA ASP A 112 -0.29 3.04 -14.19
C ASP A 112 -0.97 4.36 -13.82
N SER A 113 -1.55 4.42 -12.63
CA SER A 113 -2.31 5.57 -12.16
C SER A 113 -2.04 5.86 -10.70
N ALA A 114 -2.21 7.12 -10.32
CA ALA A 114 -2.15 7.54 -8.92
C ALA A 114 -3.06 6.67 -8.04
N PRO A 115 -2.65 6.38 -6.80
CA PRO A 115 -3.46 5.61 -5.87
C PRO A 115 -4.82 6.30 -5.70
N LYS A 116 -5.90 5.53 -5.74
CA LYS A 116 -7.26 6.07 -5.61
C LYS A 116 -7.71 5.97 -4.16
N VAL A 117 -8.18 7.08 -3.60
CA VAL A 117 -8.71 7.19 -2.25
C VAL A 117 -10.23 7.35 -2.33
N ALA A 118 -10.95 6.67 -1.44
CA ALA A 118 -12.41 6.79 -1.37
C ALA A 118 -12.81 8.12 -0.73
N ILE A 119 -13.80 8.79 -1.32
CA ILE A 119 -14.38 10.00 -0.75
C ILE A 119 -15.20 9.64 0.49
N PRO A 120 -14.93 10.27 1.66
CA PRO A 120 -15.70 10.03 2.87
C PRO A 120 -17.11 10.61 2.72
N ASP A 121 -18.03 10.11 3.53
CA ASP A 121 -19.38 10.66 3.60
C ASP A 121 -19.36 12.01 4.35
N ILE A 122 -19.30 13.09 3.58
CA ILE A 122 -19.28 14.48 4.07
C ILE A 122 -20.34 15.35 3.39
N MET A 123 -21.03 14.81 2.38
CA MET A 123 -22.16 15.46 1.72
C MET A 123 -23.35 15.42 2.68
N ASP A 124 -23.98 16.57 2.91
CA ASP A 124 -25.13 16.71 3.81
C ASP A 124 -24.91 16.24 5.25
N ASN A 125 -23.66 16.15 5.71
CA ASN A 125 -23.31 15.63 7.04
C ASN A 125 -22.10 16.35 7.67
N SER A 126 -21.61 17.43 7.07
CA SER A 126 -20.44 18.15 7.57
C SER A 126 -20.48 19.61 7.18
N SER A 127 -20.01 20.47 8.09
CA SER A 127 -19.76 21.88 7.78
C SER A 127 -18.54 22.03 6.87
N LEU A 128 -18.43 23.17 6.17
CA LEU A 128 -17.30 23.51 5.30
C LEU A 128 -15.96 23.20 5.96
N ARG A 129 -15.76 23.69 7.19
CA ARG A 129 -14.49 23.52 7.92
C ARG A 129 -14.19 22.05 8.22
N GLN A 130 -15.20 21.26 8.57
CA GLN A 130 -15.04 19.84 8.87
C GLN A 130 -14.76 19.04 7.60
N ALA A 131 -15.49 19.30 6.52
CA ALA A 131 -15.29 18.67 5.22
C ALA A 131 -13.88 18.94 4.69
N GLU A 132 -13.44 20.19 4.75
CA GLU A 132 -12.12 20.61 4.31
C GLU A 132 -10.99 19.93 5.11
N ALA A 133 -11.14 19.85 6.43
CA ALA A 133 -10.20 19.13 7.29
C ALA A 133 -10.13 17.62 6.97
N LYS A 134 -11.29 16.97 6.78
CA LYS A 134 -11.36 15.55 6.40
C LYS A 134 -10.73 15.29 5.04
N LEU A 135 -11.01 16.12 4.04
CA LEU A 135 -10.46 15.98 2.68
C LEU A 135 -8.94 16.21 2.65
N ARG A 136 -8.44 17.22 3.37
CA ARG A 136 -7.00 17.46 3.49
C ARG A 136 -6.28 16.33 4.22
N ALA A 137 -6.89 15.76 5.26
CA ALA A 137 -6.33 14.61 5.97
C ALA A 137 -6.16 13.38 5.05
N LEU A 138 -7.03 13.24 4.05
CA LEU A 138 -6.94 12.20 3.02
C LEU A 138 -5.99 12.56 1.86
N GLY A 139 -5.35 13.74 1.90
CA GLY A 139 -4.41 14.20 0.89
C GLY A 139 -5.04 14.82 -0.36
N PHE A 140 -6.34 15.13 -0.34
CA PHE A 140 -6.98 15.89 -1.42
C PHE A 140 -6.68 17.38 -1.30
N LYS A 141 -6.63 18.06 -2.45
CA LYS A 141 -6.50 19.53 -2.52
C LYS A 141 -7.89 20.12 -2.68
N VAL A 142 -8.22 21.10 -1.84
CA VAL A 142 -9.54 21.76 -1.87
C VAL A 142 -9.37 23.14 -2.49
N THR A 143 -10.18 23.45 -3.51
CA THR A 143 -10.27 24.79 -4.14
C THR A 143 -11.24 25.67 -3.37
N GLU A 144 -11.29 26.96 -3.72
CA GLU A 144 -12.29 27.90 -3.22
C GLU A 144 -13.72 27.33 -3.41
N PRO A 145 -14.56 27.36 -2.35
CA PRO A 145 -15.89 26.78 -2.39
C PRO A 145 -16.82 27.58 -3.32
N GLU A 146 -17.67 26.86 -4.05
CA GLU A 146 -18.78 27.44 -4.80
C GLU A 146 -19.98 27.57 -3.87
N TYR A 147 -20.56 28.77 -3.81
CA TYR A 147 -21.69 29.04 -2.93
C TYR A 147 -23.03 28.85 -3.67
N ILE A 148 -23.93 28.09 -3.07
CA ILE A 148 -25.30 27.86 -3.55
C ILE A 148 -26.32 28.38 -2.53
N SER A 149 -27.57 28.55 -2.95
CA SER A 149 -28.66 28.90 -2.04
C SER A 149 -28.93 27.72 -1.09
N GLY A 150 -28.83 27.95 0.21
CA GLY A 150 -29.07 26.93 1.23
C GLY A 150 -28.49 27.31 2.58
N GLU A 151 -28.52 26.38 3.54
CA GLU A 151 -28.06 26.57 4.91
C GLU A 151 -26.58 27.00 4.99
N LYS A 152 -26.28 27.96 5.85
CA LYS A 152 -24.96 28.58 5.90
C LYS A 152 -23.89 27.56 6.29
N ASP A 153 -22.78 27.56 5.55
CA ASP A 153 -21.60 26.72 5.81
C ASP A 153 -21.86 25.21 5.70
N TRP A 154 -23.01 24.79 5.14
CA TRP A 154 -23.36 23.40 4.93
C TRP A 154 -22.86 22.89 3.57
N VAL A 155 -22.23 21.71 3.54
CA VAL A 155 -21.71 21.11 2.31
C VAL A 155 -22.75 20.22 1.67
N TYR A 156 -23.25 20.60 0.50
CA TYR A 156 -24.24 19.82 -0.24
C TYR A 156 -23.59 18.79 -1.15
N SER A 157 -22.48 19.15 -1.80
CA SER A 157 -21.85 18.26 -2.77
C SER A 157 -20.39 18.64 -3.04
N ILE A 158 -19.69 17.73 -3.69
CA ILE A 158 -18.29 17.87 -4.06
C ILE A 158 -18.18 17.65 -5.56
N LYS A 159 -17.57 18.61 -6.24
CA LYS A 159 -17.24 18.51 -7.66
C LYS A 159 -15.78 18.11 -7.85
N TYR A 160 -15.55 17.23 -8.81
CA TYR A 160 -14.23 16.92 -9.35
C TYR A 160 -14.26 17.09 -10.87
N ARG A 161 -13.44 18.02 -11.38
CA ARG A 161 -13.38 18.38 -12.81
C ARG A 161 -14.77 18.71 -13.41
N GLY A 162 -15.61 19.41 -12.63
CA GLY A 162 -16.96 19.80 -13.04
C GLY A 162 -18.03 18.70 -12.94
N ARG A 163 -17.68 17.49 -12.49
CA ARG A 163 -18.63 16.41 -12.23
C ARG A 163 -18.89 16.26 -10.74
N ASP A 164 -20.16 16.16 -10.36
CA ASP A 164 -20.55 15.86 -8.98
C ASP A 164 -20.15 14.42 -8.61
N LEU A 165 -19.53 14.29 -7.45
CA LEU A 165 -19.09 13.01 -6.89
C LEU A 165 -20.16 12.41 -5.99
N LYS A 166 -20.03 11.13 -5.67
CA LYS A 166 -20.81 10.46 -4.62
C LYS A 166 -19.91 10.00 -3.48
N ALA A 167 -20.47 9.88 -2.28
CA ALA A 167 -19.79 9.25 -1.16
C ALA A 167 -19.31 7.83 -1.53
N GLY A 168 -18.09 7.48 -1.13
CA GLY A 168 -17.46 6.19 -1.43
C GLY A 168 -16.84 6.08 -2.84
N GLU A 169 -16.99 7.09 -3.70
CA GLU A 169 -16.34 7.07 -5.02
C GLU A 169 -14.82 7.18 -4.89
N LYS A 170 -14.08 6.41 -5.70
CA LYS A 170 -12.61 6.34 -5.66
C LYS A 170 -11.99 7.36 -6.60
N ILE A 171 -11.33 8.36 -6.03
CA ILE A 171 -10.73 9.48 -6.76
C ILE A 171 -9.20 9.45 -6.61
N PRO A 172 -8.43 9.85 -7.64
CA PRO A 172 -6.97 9.91 -7.54
C PRO A 172 -6.50 10.74 -6.35
N TYR A 173 -5.45 10.26 -5.67
CA TYR A 173 -4.72 11.00 -4.65
C TYR A 173 -4.23 12.34 -5.23
N GLU A 174 -4.24 13.39 -4.40
CA GLU A 174 -4.01 14.79 -4.79
C GLU A 174 -5.02 15.40 -5.79
N ALA A 175 -6.18 14.78 -6.01
CA ALA A 175 -7.23 15.40 -6.80
C ALA A 175 -7.67 16.75 -6.19
N VAL A 176 -7.95 17.70 -7.09
CA VAL A 176 -8.47 19.02 -6.74
C VAL A 176 -10.00 18.94 -6.71
N LEU A 177 -10.58 19.19 -5.54
CA LEU A 177 -12.01 19.10 -5.27
C LEU A 177 -12.59 20.48 -4.99
N THR A 178 -13.76 20.77 -5.55
CA THR A 178 -14.53 21.99 -5.28
C THR A 178 -15.72 21.62 -4.40
N LEU A 179 -15.86 22.31 -3.27
CA LEU A 179 -16.99 22.12 -2.35
C LEU A 179 -18.14 23.04 -2.77
N MET A 180 -19.36 22.51 -2.87
CA MET A 180 -20.57 23.33 -3.00
C MET A 180 -21.17 23.56 -1.61
N VAL A 181 -21.22 24.82 -1.17
CA VAL A 181 -21.56 25.21 0.19
C VAL A 181 -22.75 26.17 0.19
N GLY A 182 -23.67 26.04 1.14
CA GLY A 182 -24.78 26.99 1.28
C GLY A 182 -24.33 28.37 1.75
N ASN A 183 -24.89 29.42 1.13
CA ASN A 183 -24.59 30.82 1.42
C ASN A 183 -25.42 31.43 2.56
N GLY A 184 -26.41 30.70 3.09
CA GLY A 184 -27.33 31.18 4.13
C GLY A 184 -28.39 32.16 3.64
N ASN A 185 -28.57 32.33 2.32
CA ASN A 185 -29.52 33.29 1.77
C ASN A 185 -30.91 32.68 1.57
N GLU A 186 -31.40 31.93 2.57
CA GLU A 186 -32.77 31.44 2.55
C GLU A 186 -33.72 32.63 2.68
N THR A 187 -34.26 33.10 1.56
CA THR A 187 -35.53 33.82 1.57
C THR A 187 -36.58 32.86 2.09
N MET A 188 -36.79 32.84 3.40
CA MET A 188 -37.92 32.12 3.99
C MET A 188 -39.19 32.65 3.29
N PRO A 189 -40.05 31.79 2.72
CA PRO A 189 -41.39 32.24 2.36
C PRO A 189 -42.04 32.76 3.63
N GLU A 190 -42.52 34.00 3.59
CA GLU A 190 -43.15 34.61 4.76
C GLU A 190 -44.22 33.68 5.32
N ASP A 191 -44.12 33.43 6.62
CA ASP A 191 -44.98 32.54 7.37
C ASP A 191 -46.44 32.94 7.16
N SER A 192 -47.16 32.17 6.34
CA SER A 192 -48.56 32.43 5.98
C SER A 192 -49.55 32.17 7.13
N THR A 193 -49.06 32.09 8.38
CA THR A 193 -49.89 31.90 9.59
C THR A 193 -50.29 33.20 10.28
N LEU A 194 -49.94 34.38 9.73
CA LEU A 194 -50.60 35.62 10.10
C LEU A 194 -52.00 35.68 9.48
N VAL A 195 -52.94 35.00 10.13
CA VAL A 195 -54.37 35.28 9.96
C VAL A 195 -54.61 36.66 10.57
N ASP A 196 -54.82 37.67 9.72
CA ASP A 196 -55.39 38.93 10.14
C ASP A 196 -56.74 38.66 10.82
N GLU A 197 -56.78 38.77 12.15
CA GLU A 197 -58.01 38.82 12.96
C GLU A 197 -58.75 40.15 12.72
N SER A 198 -59.11 40.42 11.46
CA SER A 198 -60.08 41.45 11.09
C SER A 198 -61.26 40.81 10.37
N GLY A 199 -61.82 39.76 10.98
CA GLY A 199 -63.13 39.22 10.67
C GLY A 199 -64.16 39.86 11.59
N THR A 200 -65.05 40.67 11.01
CA THR A 200 -66.19 41.29 11.67
C THR A 200 -66.94 40.31 12.57
N VAL A 201 -67.01 40.61 13.87
CA VAL A 201 -67.91 39.96 14.83
C VAL A 201 -69.34 40.22 14.37
N SER A 202 -69.95 39.27 13.67
CA SER A 202 -71.41 39.21 13.54
C SER A 202 -71.94 38.75 14.91
N ASP A 203 -72.58 39.67 15.62
CA ASP A 203 -73.30 39.45 16.87
C ASP A 203 -74.53 38.56 16.59
N ASP A 204 -74.30 37.24 16.48
CA ASP A 204 -75.38 36.25 16.45
C ASP A 204 -75.49 35.68 17.87
N LYS A 205 -76.37 36.29 18.67
CA LYS A 205 -76.68 35.83 20.02
C LYS A 205 -77.26 34.43 19.95
N PRO A 206 -76.77 33.45 20.75
CA PRO A 206 -77.40 32.15 20.82
C PRO A 206 -78.82 32.30 21.39
N MET A 207 -79.82 31.91 20.60
CA MET A 207 -81.21 31.82 21.02
C MET A 207 -81.33 30.64 22.00
N ILE A 208 -81.55 30.94 23.27
CA ILE A 208 -81.76 29.93 24.32
C ILE A 208 -83.21 29.48 24.22
N ASP A 209 -83.43 28.19 23.96
CA ASP A 209 -84.75 27.56 23.95
C ASP A 209 -85.20 27.29 25.39
N GLU A 210 -86.20 28.03 25.88
CA GLU A 210 -86.76 27.88 27.23
C GLU A 210 -87.88 26.83 27.31
N SER A 211 -87.97 25.87 26.36
CA SER A 211 -88.96 24.79 26.44
C SER A 211 -88.61 23.67 27.43
N TRP A 212 -88.22 24.02 28.66
CA TRP A 212 -88.09 23.05 29.75
C TRP A 212 -88.33 23.65 31.15
N PHE A 213 -89.41 24.39 31.36
CA PHE A 213 -90.13 24.47 32.66
C PHE A 213 -91.60 24.86 32.44
#